data_AF-X1QI62-F1
#
_entry.id   AF-X1QI62-F1
#
_cell.length_a   1.000
_cell.length_b   1.000
_cell.length_c   1.000
_cell.angle_alpha   90.00
_cell.angle_beta   90.00
_cell.angle_gamma   90.00
#
_symmetry.space_group_name_H-M   'P 1'
#
loop_
_entity.id
_entity.type
_entity.pdbx_description
1 polymer ?
#
loop_
_entity_poly.entity_id
_entity_poly.type
_entity_poly.pdbx_seq_one_letter_code
_entity_poly.pdbx_strand_id
1 'polypeptide(L)'
;MEVSALLGRMPSAVGYQPTLATEVGELEERITSTKQGSITSFQAIYVPADDYTDPGVVATFGHLDAIIALERSIAEQGLYPAVDPLTSTSRILIPSVVGEEHYRVAHEVQRVLQRYKELQDIIAILGIEELGEEDKLTVNRARRIQRFLSQPM
;
A
#
# COMPACT_ATOMS: atom_id res chain seq x y z
N MET A 1 -20.61 14.10 -2.60
CA MET A 1 -21.58 13.96 -3.71
C MET A 1 -23.00 14.32 -3.28
N GLU A 2 -23.61 13.60 -2.33
CA GLU A 2 -25.05 13.72 -2.00
C GLU A 2 -25.49 15.14 -1.59
N VAL A 3 -24.79 15.76 -0.63
CA VAL A 3 -25.14 17.11 -0.17
C VAL A 3 -24.82 18.18 -1.21
N SER A 4 -23.70 18.05 -1.94
CA SER A 4 -23.29 19.01 -2.98
C SER A 4 -24.27 19.05 -4.15
N ALA A 5 -24.79 17.89 -4.56
CA ALA A 5 -25.82 17.78 -5.60
C ALA A 5 -27.14 18.43 -5.14
N LEU A 6 -27.54 18.19 -3.89
CA LEU A 6 -28.73 18.82 -3.29
C LEU A 6 -28.60 20.35 -3.17
N LEU A 7 -27.37 20.86 -2.99
CA LEU A 7 -27.07 22.29 -2.97
C LEU A 7 -26.94 22.92 -4.37
N GLY A 8 -27.18 22.16 -5.45
CA GLY A 8 -27.16 22.66 -6.83
C GLY A 8 -25.77 23.00 -7.36
N ARG A 9 -24.70 22.51 -6.73
CA ARG A 9 -23.33 22.70 -7.25
C ARG A 9 -23.10 21.79 -8.44
N MET A 10 -22.50 22.32 -9.52
CA MET A 10 -22.10 21.49 -10.66
C MET A 10 -21.09 20.42 -10.22
N PRO A 11 -21.29 19.14 -10.59
CA PRO A 11 -20.36 18.08 -10.26
C PRO A 11 -19.04 18.25 -11.02
N SER A 12 -17.96 17.78 -10.39
CA SER A 12 -16.62 17.68 -10.98
C SER A 12 -16.43 16.30 -11.63
N ALA A 13 -15.18 15.93 -11.91
CA ALA A 13 -14.79 14.63 -12.44
C ALA A 13 -15.46 13.48 -11.68
N VAL A 14 -15.98 12.51 -12.44
CA VAL A 14 -16.57 11.25 -11.94
C VAL A 14 -17.76 11.46 -10.96
N GLY A 15 -18.35 12.67 -10.95
CA GLY A 15 -19.52 12.98 -10.10
C GLY A 15 -19.18 13.47 -8.68
N TYR A 16 -17.90 13.67 -8.36
CA TYR A 16 -17.48 14.24 -7.08
C TYR A 16 -17.83 15.72 -6.94
N GLN A 17 -17.90 16.22 -5.71
CA GLN A 17 -18.07 17.65 -5.48
C GLN A 17 -16.84 18.44 -5.98
N PRO A 18 -17.03 19.67 -6.50
CA PRO A 18 -15.90 20.51 -6.95
C PRO A 18 -14.97 20.95 -5.81
N THR A 19 -15.48 20.91 -4.57
CA THR A 19 -14.74 21.27 -3.34
C THR A 19 -14.03 20.09 -2.69
N LEU A 20 -13.97 18.92 -3.34
CA LEU A 20 -13.46 17.67 -2.76
C LEU A 20 -12.08 17.84 -2.12
N ALA A 21 -11.11 18.38 -2.86
CA ALA A 21 -9.74 18.52 -2.38
C ALA A 21 -9.64 19.47 -1.16
N THR A 22 -10.38 20.57 -1.16
CA THR A 22 -10.39 21.52 -0.04
C THR A 22 -11.04 20.91 1.20
N GLU A 23 -12.19 20.24 1.05
CA GLU A 23 -12.90 19.60 2.16
C GLU A 23 -12.10 18.47 2.80
N VAL A 24 -11.42 17.65 1.98
CA VAL A 24 -10.51 16.60 2.47
C VAL A 24 -9.32 17.25 3.20
N GLY A 25 -8.68 18.26 2.60
CA GLY A 25 -7.55 18.94 3.21
C GLY A 25 -7.88 19.60 4.56
N GLU A 26 -9.04 20.26 4.69
CA GLU A 26 -9.47 20.86 5.97
C GLU A 26 -9.62 19.83 7.10
N LEU A 27 -10.01 18.59 6.77
CA LEU A 27 -10.08 17.49 7.72
C LEU A 27 -8.68 16.95 8.04
N GLU A 28 -7.92 16.58 7.02
CA GLU A 28 -6.64 15.90 7.15
C GLU A 28 -5.58 16.76 7.84
N GLU A 29 -5.52 18.07 7.56
CA GLU A 29 -4.55 18.98 8.18
C GLU A 29 -4.76 19.16 9.70
N ARG A 30 -5.93 18.79 10.22
CA ARG A 30 -6.18 18.79 11.67
C ARG A 30 -5.60 17.54 12.36
N ILE A 31 -5.30 16.50 11.59
CA ILE A 31 -4.73 15.25 12.07
C ILE A 31 -3.21 15.36 11.94
N THR A 32 -2.58 15.92 12.96
CA THR A 32 -1.13 16.14 12.92
C THR A 32 -0.50 16.12 14.32
N SER A 33 0.83 16.17 14.35
CA SER A 33 1.60 16.33 15.57
C SER A 33 1.85 17.80 15.87
N THR A 34 1.58 18.20 17.11
CA THR A 34 1.83 19.56 17.62
C THR A 34 2.80 19.52 18.79
N LYS A 35 3.19 20.68 19.31
CA LYS A 35 4.03 20.76 20.52
C LYS A 35 3.32 20.23 21.78
N GLN A 36 1.99 20.12 21.78
CA GLN A 36 1.19 19.70 22.93
C GLN A 36 0.85 18.21 22.91
N GLY A 37 1.02 17.54 21.77
CA GLY A 37 0.68 16.14 21.60
C GLY A 37 0.54 15.77 20.12
N SER A 38 0.24 14.51 19.84
CA SER A 38 0.07 13.99 18.49
C SER A 38 -1.25 13.25 18.33
N ILE A 39 -1.80 13.31 17.12
CA ILE A 39 -2.88 12.45 16.67
C ILE A 39 -2.32 11.62 15.51
N THR A 40 -2.39 10.30 15.64
CA THR A 40 -2.10 9.37 14.55
C THR A 40 -3.44 8.76 14.12
N SER A 41 -3.85 9.01 12.88
CA SER A 41 -5.06 8.40 12.33
C SER A 41 -4.73 7.09 11.60
N PHE A 42 -5.63 6.13 11.73
CA PHE A 42 -5.67 4.95 10.87
C PHE A 42 -6.96 5.02 10.05
N GLN A 43 -6.83 5.24 8.75
CA GLN A 43 -7.96 5.54 7.87
C GLN A 43 -8.19 4.39 6.90
N ALA A 44 -9.40 3.84 6.93
CA ALA A 44 -9.82 2.85 5.94
C ALA A 44 -10.30 3.59 4.69
N ILE A 45 -9.56 3.44 3.59
CA ILE A 45 -9.90 4.03 2.30
C ILE A 45 -10.48 2.94 1.41
N TYR A 46 -11.73 3.15 0.98
CA TYR A 46 -12.36 2.30 0.00
C TYR A 46 -11.95 2.75 -1.40
N VAL A 47 -11.36 1.84 -2.18
CA VAL A 47 -10.98 2.07 -3.58
C VAL A 47 -12.13 1.60 -4.48
N PRO A 48 -12.86 2.50 -5.15
CA PRO A 48 -13.98 2.10 -5.99
C PRO A 48 -13.50 1.30 -7.20
N ALA A 49 -14.07 0.10 -7.41
CA ALA A 49 -13.77 -0.76 -8.56
C ALA A 49 -12.26 -1.04 -8.76
N ASP A 50 -11.48 -1.07 -7.67
CA ASP A 50 -10.03 -1.24 -7.67
C ASP A 50 -9.26 -0.17 -8.50
N ASP A 51 -9.88 0.99 -8.75
CA ASP A 51 -9.29 2.11 -9.49
C ASP A 51 -8.62 3.14 -8.55
N TYR A 52 -7.29 3.05 -8.44
CA TYR A 52 -6.46 3.99 -7.67
C TYR A 52 -6.36 5.39 -8.29
N THR A 53 -6.88 5.60 -9.50
CA THR A 53 -6.91 6.91 -10.17
C THR A 53 -8.18 7.70 -9.88
N ASP A 54 -9.12 7.11 -9.12
CA ASP A 54 -10.34 7.77 -8.69
C ASP A 54 -10.05 9.09 -7.93
N PRO A 55 -10.76 10.20 -8.23
CA PRO A 55 -10.49 11.50 -7.61
C PRO A 55 -10.57 11.51 -6.08
N GLY A 56 -11.44 10.70 -5.46
CA GLY A 56 -11.54 10.58 -4.01
C GLY A 56 -10.30 9.93 -3.39
N VAL A 57 -9.81 8.87 -4.02
CA VAL A 57 -8.58 8.18 -3.62
C VAL A 57 -7.38 9.13 -3.76
N VAL A 58 -7.25 9.76 -4.93
CA VAL A 58 -6.16 10.70 -5.24
C VAL A 58 -6.13 11.89 -4.29
N ALA A 59 -7.30 12.47 -3.98
CA ALA A 59 -7.40 13.59 -3.05
C ALA A 59 -6.94 13.23 -1.63
N THR A 60 -7.15 11.98 -1.21
CA THR A 60 -6.78 11.51 0.13
C THR A 60 -5.28 11.15 0.20
N PHE A 61 -4.75 10.51 -0.84
CA PHE A 61 -3.37 9.98 -0.85
C PHE A 61 -2.30 11.05 -0.65
N GLY A 62 -2.54 12.30 -1.08
CA GLY A 62 -1.62 13.42 -0.87
C GLY A 62 -1.33 13.69 0.61
N HIS A 63 -2.29 13.41 1.50
CA HIS A 63 -2.19 13.66 2.93
C HIS A 63 -1.65 12.48 3.74
N LEU A 64 -1.56 11.28 3.16
CA LEU A 64 -1.12 10.09 3.88
C LEU A 64 0.41 10.01 3.97
N ASP A 65 0.92 9.72 5.16
CA ASP A 65 2.34 9.46 5.38
C ASP A 65 2.74 8.00 5.13
N ALA A 66 1.78 7.08 5.21
CA ALA A 66 1.96 5.68 4.89
C ALA A 66 0.69 5.08 4.31
N ILE A 67 0.86 4.11 3.43
CA ILE A 67 -0.22 3.37 2.77
C ILE A 67 0.02 1.88 3.05
N ILE A 68 -0.98 1.22 3.62
CA ILE A 68 -0.99 -0.23 3.81
C ILE A 68 -2.00 -0.80 2.82
N ALA A 69 -1.49 -1.43 1.77
CA ALA A 69 -2.31 -2.06 0.74
C ALA A 69 -2.70 -3.47 1.20
N LEU A 70 -4.00 -3.76 1.21
CA LEU A 70 -4.54 -5.08 1.53
C LEU A 70 -5.01 -5.75 0.24
N GLU A 71 -4.44 -6.92 -0.06
CA GLU A 71 -4.65 -7.61 -1.33
C GLU A 71 -5.45 -8.89 -1.16
N ARG A 72 -6.47 -9.07 -1.99
CA ARG A 72 -7.29 -10.31 -1.97
C ARG A 72 -6.45 -11.53 -2.33
N SER A 73 -5.55 -11.39 -3.31
CA SER A 73 -4.65 -12.45 -3.76
C SER A 73 -3.74 -12.99 -2.66
N ILE A 74 -3.40 -12.18 -1.65
CA ILE A 74 -2.61 -12.59 -0.48
C ILE A 74 -3.50 -13.32 0.54
N ALA A 75 -4.72 -12.81 0.78
CA ALA A 75 -5.69 -13.47 1.66
C ALA A 75 -6.09 -14.86 1.15
N GLU A 76 -6.26 -15.03 -0.16
CA GLU A 76 -6.56 -16.32 -0.81
C GLU A 76 -5.46 -17.37 -0.61
N GLN A 77 -4.22 -16.94 -0.35
CA GLN A 77 -3.10 -17.83 0.00
C GLN A 77 -3.09 -18.20 1.50
N GLY A 78 -4.04 -17.70 2.29
CA GLY A 78 -4.10 -17.91 3.74
C GLY A 78 -3.06 -17.11 4.54
N LEU A 79 -2.50 -16.05 3.97
CA LEU A 79 -1.52 -15.19 4.62
C LEU A 79 -2.24 -14.01 5.27
N TYR A 80 -2.13 -13.89 6.60
CA TYR A 80 -2.76 -12.83 7.40
C TYR A 80 -1.74 -12.16 8.33
N PRO A 81 -1.76 -10.82 8.48
CA PRO A 81 -2.63 -9.87 7.75
C PRO A 81 -2.28 -9.82 6.25
N ALA A 82 -3.26 -9.58 5.39
CA ALA A 82 -3.13 -9.68 3.92
C ALA A 82 -2.45 -8.45 3.28
N VAL A 83 -1.36 -7.99 3.90
CA VAL A 83 -0.62 -6.79 3.49
C VAL A 83 0.30 -7.11 2.32
N ASP A 84 0.24 -6.30 1.26
CA ASP A 84 1.21 -6.36 0.17
C ASP A 84 2.42 -5.45 0.48
N PRO A 85 3.61 -6.01 0.74
CA PRO A 85 4.82 -5.23 1.07
C PRO A 85 5.44 -4.49 -0.13
N LEU A 86 5.02 -4.80 -1.36
CA LEU A 86 5.51 -4.12 -2.57
C LEU A 86 4.65 -2.88 -2.91
N THR A 87 3.34 -2.98 -2.68
CA THR A 87 2.40 -1.87 -2.93
C THR A 87 2.27 -0.94 -1.71
N SER A 88 2.50 -1.45 -0.50
CA SER A 88 2.52 -0.64 0.72
C SER A 88 3.75 0.28 0.74
N THR A 89 3.55 1.52 1.18
CA THR A 89 4.60 2.55 1.18
C THR A 89 4.59 3.35 2.48
N SER A 90 5.72 3.99 2.79
CA SER A 90 5.83 4.90 3.92
C SER A 90 6.87 5.99 3.63
N ARG A 91 6.52 7.25 3.89
CA ARG A 91 7.43 8.40 3.74
C ARG A 91 8.62 8.34 4.69
N ILE A 92 8.43 7.71 5.86
CA ILE A 92 9.47 7.63 6.89
C ILE A 92 10.41 6.44 6.70
N LEU A 93 10.21 5.60 5.67
CA LEU A 93 11.14 4.54 5.31
C LEU A 93 12.37 5.11 4.58
N ILE A 94 13.13 5.92 5.29
CA ILE A 94 14.38 6.55 4.84
C ILE A 94 15.47 6.40 5.91
N PRO A 95 16.76 6.26 5.52
CA PRO A 95 17.84 6.01 6.48
C PRO A 95 17.95 7.04 7.60
N SER A 96 17.64 8.31 7.32
CA SER A 96 17.71 9.40 8.31
C SER A 96 16.66 9.29 9.42
N VAL A 97 15.59 8.52 9.23
CA VAL A 97 14.51 8.35 10.21
C VAL A 97 14.56 6.97 10.87
N VAL A 98 14.67 5.89 10.07
CA VAL A 98 14.65 4.51 10.60
C VAL A 98 16.03 3.92 10.86
N GLY A 99 17.10 4.58 10.41
CA GLY A 99 18.46 4.07 10.44
C GLY A 99 18.82 3.22 9.23
N GLU A 100 20.13 3.12 8.96
CA GLU A 100 20.66 2.44 7.77
C GLU A 100 20.36 0.93 7.75
N GLU A 101 20.44 0.28 8.90
CA GLU A 101 20.18 -1.16 9.01
C GLU A 101 18.73 -1.49 8.68
N HIS A 102 17.77 -0.78 9.30
CA HIS A 102 16.36 -0.99 9.04
C HIS A 102 16.02 -0.73 7.57
N TYR A 103 16.43 0.43 7.04
CA TYR A 103 16.18 0.79 5.65
C TYR A 103 16.68 -0.29 4.67
N ARG A 104 17.94 -0.71 4.85
CA ARG A 104 18.55 -1.72 3.99
C ARG A 104 17.87 -3.08 4.09
N VAL A 105 17.53 -3.53 5.30
CA VAL A 105 16.82 -4.81 5.49
C VAL A 105 15.44 -4.77 4.83
N ALA A 106 14.67 -3.69 5.02
CA ALA A 106 13.37 -3.53 4.38
C ALA A 106 13.47 -3.52 2.85
N HIS A 107 14.46 -2.79 2.31
CA HIS A 107 14.67 -2.72 0.87
C HIS A 107 15.12 -4.06 0.26
N GLU A 108 15.96 -4.81 0.96
CA GLU A 108 16.37 -6.15 0.54
C GLU A 108 15.20 -7.14 0.56
N VAL A 109 14.32 -7.06 1.56
CA VAL A 109 13.07 -7.84 1.60
C VAL A 109 12.21 -7.52 0.37
N GLN A 110 12.00 -6.24 0.06
CA GLN A 110 11.25 -5.82 -1.13
C GLN A 110 11.91 -6.32 -2.41
N ARG A 111 13.24 -6.22 -2.54
CA ARG A 111 14.00 -6.69 -3.71
C ARG A 111 13.81 -8.19 -3.96
N VAL A 112 13.89 -9.00 -2.89
CA VAL A 112 13.68 -10.46 -2.99
C VAL A 112 12.25 -10.79 -3.40
N LEU A 113 11.26 -10.11 -2.83
CA LEU A 113 9.85 -10.31 -3.16
C LEU A 113 9.51 -9.84 -4.58
N GLN A 114 10.08 -8.73 -5.03
CA GLN A 114 9.93 -8.23 -6.39
C GLN A 114 10.51 -9.23 -7.40
N ARG A 115 11.74 -9.72 -7.18
CA ARG A 115 12.34 -10.74 -8.04
C ARG A 115 11.51 -12.03 -8.06
N TYR A 116 10.95 -12.43 -6.92
CA TYR A 116 10.05 -13.58 -6.88
C TYR A 116 8.79 -13.36 -7.72
N LYS A 117 8.17 -12.17 -7.66
CA LYS A 117 7.00 -11.82 -8.47
C LYS A 117 7.31 -11.91 -9.97
N GLU A 118 8.45 -11.42 -10.43
CA GLU A 118 8.92 -11.55 -11.82
C GLU A 118 9.08 -13.01 -12.26
N LEU A 119 9.51 -13.88 -11.35
CA LEU A 119 9.70 -15.31 -11.61
C LEU A 119 8.38 -16.10 -11.60
N GLN A 120 7.29 -15.57 -11.03
CA GLN A 120 6.02 -16.31 -10.91
C GLN A 120 5.43 -16.68 -12.27
N ASP A 121 5.49 -15.80 -13.27
CA ASP A 121 4.97 -16.08 -14.61
C ASP A 121 5.77 -17.21 -15.29
N ILE A 122 7.10 -17.19 -15.12
CA ILE A 122 7.99 -18.24 -15.64
C ILE A 122 7.68 -19.57 -14.94
N ILE A 123 7.53 -19.56 -13.61
CA ILE A 123 7.21 -20.74 -12.80
C ILE A 123 5.85 -21.32 -13.21
N ALA A 124 4.86 -20.48 -13.52
CA ALA A 124 3.53 -20.93 -13.92
C ALA A 124 3.52 -21.66 -15.27
N ILE A 125 4.45 -21.32 -16.18
CA ILE A 125 4.54 -21.92 -17.52
C ILE A 125 5.49 -23.11 -17.56
N LEU A 126 6.69 -22.96 -16.98
CA LEU A 126 7.81 -23.91 -17.12
C LEU A 126 8.02 -24.77 -15.86
N GLY A 127 7.55 -24.32 -14.70
CA GLY A 127 7.84 -24.94 -13.42
C GLY A 127 9.14 -24.43 -12.77
N ILE A 128 9.32 -24.74 -11.48
CA ILE A 128 10.48 -24.27 -10.69
C ILE A 128 11.77 -24.97 -11.10
N GLU A 129 11.68 -26.20 -11.64
CA GLU A 129 12.83 -27.03 -12.00
C GLU A 129 13.68 -26.42 -13.11
N GLU A 130 13.03 -25.66 -14.00
CA GLU A 130 13.62 -24.97 -15.16
C GLU A 130 14.36 -23.67 -14.79
N LEU A 131 14.25 -23.21 -13.54
CA LEU A 131 14.98 -22.03 -13.07
C LEU A 131 16.46 -22.34 -12.80
N GLY A 132 17.33 -21.34 -13.00
CA GLY A 132 18.72 -21.40 -12.54
C GLY A 132 18.82 -21.52 -11.01
N GLU A 133 19.94 -22.04 -10.51
CA GLU A 133 20.15 -22.28 -9.07
C GLU A 133 19.99 -21.01 -8.21
N GLU A 134 20.40 -19.85 -8.72
CA GLU A 134 20.25 -18.57 -8.03
C GLU A 134 18.78 -18.12 -7.93
N ASP A 135 18.00 -18.30 -9.00
CA ASP A 135 16.57 -17.98 -9.00
C ASP A 135 15.80 -18.96 -8.11
N LYS A 136 16.15 -20.25 -8.12
CA LYS A 136 15.62 -21.24 -7.15
C LYS A 136 15.89 -20.82 -5.70
N LEU A 137 17.10 -20.36 -5.41
CA LEU A 137 17.45 -19.85 -4.08
C LEU A 137 16.61 -18.62 -3.72
N THR A 138 16.41 -17.70 -4.67
CA THR A 138 15.59 -16.50 -4.48
C THR A 138 14.13 -16.84 -4.20
N VAL A 139 13.53 -17.75 -4.97
CA VAL A 139 12.17 -18.26 -4.76
C VAL A 139 12.02 -18.86 -3.37
N ASN A 140 12.97 -19.68 -2.94
CA ASN A 140 12.94 -20.30 -1.61
C ASN A 140 13.02 -19.26 -0.48
N ARG A 141 13.86 -18.23 -0.62
CA ARG A 141 13.95 -17.12 0.35
C ARG A 141 12.66 -16.29 0.37
N ALA A 142 12.14 -15.93 -0.79
CA ALA A 142 10.91 -15.15 -0.92
C ALA A 142 9.72 -15.86 -0.27
N ARG A 143 9.53 -17.16 -0.52
CA ARG A 143 8.48 -17.97 0.12
C ARG A 143 8.59 -17.99 1.65
N ARG A 144 9.81 -18.05 2.19
CA ARG A 144 10.05 -17.99 3.63
C ARG A 144 9.71 -16.60 4.19
N ILE A 145 10.10 -15.54 3.49
CA ILE A 145 9.79 -14.16 3.85
C ILE A 145 8.27 -13.93 3.85
N GLN A 146 7.55 -14.30 2.78
CA GLN A 146 6.10 -14.14 2.69
C GLN A 146 5.38 -14.80 3.87
N ARG A 147 5.76 -16.03 4.23
CA ARG A 147 5.18 -16.73 5.38
C ARG A 147 5.56 -16.10 6.72
N PHE A 148 6.76 -15.54 6.82
CA PHE A 148 7.24 -14.87 8.03
C PHE A 148 6.55 -13.53 8.28
N LEU A 149 6.08 -12.85 7.22
CA LEU A 149 5.29 -11.64 7.34
C LEU A 149 3.86 -11.89 7.86
N SER A 150 3.41 -13.16 7.87
CA SER A 150 2.14 -13.54 8.48
C SER A 150 2.27 -13.68 10.00
N GLN A 151 1.22 -13.29 10.72
CA GLN A 151 1.11 -13.46 12.17
C GLN A 151 -0.22 -14.13 12.53
N PRO A 152 -0.24 -15.10 13.45
CA PRO A 152 -1.50 -15.61 13.99
C PRO A 152 -2.21 -14.49 14.75
N MET A 153 -3.46 -14.22 14.38
CA MET A 153 -4.35 -13.32 15.13
C MET A 153 -4.96 -14.04 16.34
#